data_AF-A0A820BZN1-F1
#
_entry.id   AF-A0A820BZN1-F1
#
_cell.length_a   1.000
_cell.length_b   1.000
_cell.length_c   1.000
_cell.angle_alpha   90.00
_cell.angle_beta   90.00
_cell.angle_gamma   90.00
#
_symmetry.space_group_name_H-M   'P 1'
#
loop_
_entity.id
_entity.type
_entity.pdbx_description
1 polymer ?
#
loop_
_entity_poly.entity_id
_entity_poly.type
_entity_poly.pdbx_seq_one_letter_code
_entity_poly.pdbx_strand_id
1 'polypeptide(L)'
;MTMANNKTQCFICNKEKITYSCRGCSKEFCFKDLTEHKQILNDQLNNITKDFDQFKQIINEQKENPRNHSLIEKINQWEIESFEKIQQKAQNWREIVLECSATLINDISMILSKRINVKKLSSKIQKICLTNKTN
;
A
#
# COMPACT_ATOMS: atom_id res chain seq x y z
N MET A 1 -58.60 -10.71 53.79
CA MET A 1 -58.98 -9.41 53.21
C MET A 1 -58.07 -9.11 52.03
N THR A 2 -58.67 -8.67 50.92
CA THR A 2 -58.09 -8.02 49.71
C THR A 2 -57.06 -8.77 48.87
N MET A 3 -57.53 -9.42 47.79
CA MET A 3 -56.72 -9.74 46.61
C MET A 3 -56.33 -8.43 45.90
N ALA A 4 -55.06 -8.03 46.01
CA ALA A 4 -54.53 -6.91 45.24
C ALA A 4 -54.39 -7.33 43.77
N ASN A 5 -55.28 -6.82 42.92
CA ASN A 5 -55.14 -6.90 41.46
C ASN A 5 -53.94 -6.04 41.05
N ASN A 6 -52.72 -6.60 41.10
CA ASN A 6 -51.50 -5.95 40.61
C ASN A 6 -51.46 -5.99 39.08
N LYS A 7 -52.41 -5.31 38.44
CA LYS A 7 -52.35 -5.01 37.02
C LYS A 7 -51.37 -3.85 36.84
N THR A 8 -50.18 -4.16 36.36
CA THR A 8 -49.13 -3.20 36.03
C THR A 8 -49.08 -3.00 34.52
N GLN A 9 -48.51 -1.90 34.06
CA GLN A 9 -48.47 -1.56 32.65
C GLN A 9 -47.29 -2.26 31.96
N CYS A 10 -47.55 -2.94 30.84
CA CYS A 10 -46.47 -3.53 30.04
C CYS A 10 -45.63 -2.43 29.36
N PHE A 11 -44.30 -2.54 29.46
CA PHE A 11 -43.35 -1.59 28.87
C PHE A 11 -43.44 -1.49 27.33
N ILE A 12 -43.83 -2.57 26.64
CA ILE A 12 -43.88 -2.59 25.16
C ILE A 12 -45.27 -2.17 24.65
N CYS A 13 -46.33 -2.84 25.08
CA CYS A 13 -47.67 -2.60 24.53
C CYS A 13 -48.52 -1.59 25.31
N ASN A 14 -48.02 -1.05 26.43
CA ASN A 14 -48.69 -0.08 27.30
C ASN A 14 -50.08 -0.50 27.84
N LYS A 15 -50.43 -1.78 27.76
CA LYS A 15 -51.70 -2.31 28.29
C LYS A 15 -51.55 -2.70 29.75
N GLU A 16 -52.53 -2.34 30.58
CA GLU A 16 -52.64 -2.81 31.98
C GLU A 16 -53.06 -4.28 32.02
N LYS A 17 -52.13 -5.15 32.43
CA LYS A 17 -52.32 -6.60 32.49
C LYS A 17 -51.49 -7.18 33.63
N ILE A 18 -51.56 -8.48 33.84
CA ILE A 18 -50.57 -9.18 34.65
C ILE A 18 -49.22 -9.07 33.92
N THR A 19 -48.24 -8.44 34.58
CA THR A 19 -46.88 -8.33 34.06
C THR A 19 -45.90 -9.17 34.87
N TYR A 20 -44.75 -9.39 34.27
CA TYR A 20 -43.62 -10.10 34.82
C TYR A 20 -42.38 -9.23 34.66
N SER A 21 -41.54 -9.20 35.69
CA SER A 21 -40.34 -8.39 35.71
C SER A 21 -39.16 -9.10 35.02
N CYS A 22 -38.49 -8.39 34.12
CA CYS A 22 -37.16 -8.77 33.65
C CYS A 22 -36.13 -8.07 34.54
N ARG A 23 -35.43 -8.82 35.42
CA ARG A 23 -34.42 -8.25 36.33
C ARG A 23 -33.26 -7.58 35.60
N GLY A 24 -32.82 -8.16 34.48
CA GLY A 24 -31.69 -7.60 33.70
C GLY A 24 -32.02 -6.25 33.07
N CYS A 25 -33.26 -6.06 32.62
CA CYS A 25 -33.69 -4.80 32.01
C CYS A 25 -34.42 -3.87 32.97
N SER A 26 -34.71 -4.32 34.20
CA SER A 26 -35.50 -3.61 35.21
C SER A 26 -36.84 -3.07 34.66
N LYS A 27 -37.52 -3.88 33.85
CA LYS A 27 -38.77 -3.52 33.14
C LYS A 27 -39.84 -4.60 33.31
N GLU A 28 -41.10 -4.18 33.26
CA GLU A 28 -42.29 -5.02 33.37
C GLU A 28 -42.87 -5.35 31.98
N PHE A 29 -43.16 -6.62 31.73
CA PHE A 29 -43.67 -7.10 30.44
C PHE A 29 -44.88 -8.01 30.62
N CYS A 30 -45.83 -7.98 29.69
CA CYS A 30 -46.82 -9.05 29.62
C CYS A 30 -46.16 -10.35 29.13
N PHE A 31 -46.76 -11.52 29.39
CA PHE A 31 -46.15 -12.82 29.06
C PHE A 31 -45.67 -12.95 27.60
N LYS A 32 -46.49 -12.46 26.65
CA LYS A 32 -46.15 -12.47 25.22
C LYS A 32 -44.90 -11.63 24.95
N ASP A 33 -44.92 -10.37 25.36
CA ASP A 33 -43.85 -9.41 25.11
C ASP A 33 -42.56 -9.80 25.87
N LEU A 34 -42.68 -10.47 27.03
CA LEU A 34 -41.53 -11.02 27.75
C LEU A 34 -40.85 -12.15 26.96
N THR A 35 -41.65 -13.03 26.35
CA THR A 35 -41.14 -14.16 25.56
C THR A 35 -40.42 -13.64 24.32
N GLU A 36 -41.03 -12.69 23.63
CA GLU A 36 -40.42 -12.02 22.47
C GLU A 36 -39.15 -11.26 22.85
N HIS A 37 -39.16 -10.53 23.97
CA HIS A 37 -37.97 -9.85 24.50
C HIS A 37 -36.81 -10.82 24.76
N LYS A 38 -37.07 -11.98 25.37
CA LYS A 38 -36.05 -13.02 25.60
C LYS A 38 -35.51 -13.58 24.28
N GLN A 39 -36.37 -13.78 23.29
CA GLN A 39 -35.96 -14.26 21.98
C GLN A 39 -35.03 -13.26 21.29
N ILE A 40 -35.39 -11.96 21.30
CA ILE A 40 -34.54 -10.90 20.75
C ILE A 40 -33.16 -10.89 21.42
N LEU A 41 -33.11 -11.00 22.76
CA LEU A 41 -31.83 -11.06 23.48
C LEU A 41 -30.99 -12.28 23.08
N ASN A 42 -31.64 -13.44 22.90
CA ASN A 42 -30.96 -14.65 22.48
C ASN A 42 -30.40 -14.52 21.05
N ASP A 43 -31.18 -13.92 20.15
CA ASP A 43 -30.76 -13.67 18.77
C ASP A 43 -29.59 -12.68 18.71
N GLN A 44 -29.62 -11.62 19.52
CA GLN A 44 -28.50 -10.70 19.67
C GLN A 44 -27.24 -11.40 20.19
N LEU A 45 -27.36 -12.24 21.21
CA LEU A 45 -26.24 -13.00 21.77
C LEU A 45 -25.65 -13.98 20.74
N ASN A 46 -26.50 -14.66 19.97
CA ASN A 46 -26.08 -15.55 18.90
C ASN A 46 -25.30 -14.79 17.81
N ASN A 47 -25.74 -13.58 17.45
CA ASN A 47 -25.02 -12.76 16.49
C ASN A 47 -23.64 -12.33 17.04
N ILE A 48 -23.57 -11.87 18.29
CA ILE A 48 -22.29 -11.54 18.94
C ILE A 48 -21.35 -12.75 18.95
N THR A 49 -21.88 -13.94 19.21
CA THR A 49 -21.08 -15.18 19.24
C THR A 49 -20.54 -15.52 17.85
N LYS A 50 -21.37 -15.39 16.80
CA LYS A 50 -20.94 -15.57 15.41
C LYS A 50 -19.85 -14.57 15.02
N ASP A 51 -20.03 -13.30 15.35
CA ASP A 51 -19.05 -12.25 15.07
C ASP A 51 -17.72 -12.54 15.78
N PHE A 52 -17.78 -13.00 17.04
CA PHE A 52 -16.61 -13.40 17.80
C PHE A 52 -15.86 -14.58 17.16
N ASP A 53 -16.58 -15.60 16.71
CA ASP A 53 -15.99 -16.77 16.04
C ASP A 53 -15.33 -16.37 14.71
N GLN A 54 -15.97 -15.49 13.93
CA GLN A 54 -15.39 -14.93 12.70
C GLN A 54 -14.11 -14.15 13.00
N PHE A 55 -14.13 -13.28 14.01
CA PHE A 55 -12.94 -12.54 14.43
C PHE A 55 -11.79 -13.47 14.83
N LYS A 56 -12.09 -14.52 15.60
CA LYS A 56 -11.11 -15.52 16.02
C LYS A 56 -10.52 -16.26 14.83
N GLN A 57 -11.35 -16.60 13.83
CA GLN A 57 -10.89 -17.21 12.59
C GLN A 57 -9.93 -16.28 11.83
N ILE A 58 -10.31 -15.02 11.61
CA ILE A 58 -9.47 -14.02 10.93
C ILE A 58 -8.11 -13.87 11.65
N ILE A 59 -8.11 -13.79 12.97
CA ILE A 59 -6.87 -13.69 13.76
C ILE A 59 -6.00 -14.93 13.58
N ASN A 60 -6.58 -16.13 13.60
CA ASN A 60 -5.84 -17.37 13.42
C ASN A 60 -5.26 -17.48 12.00
N GLU A 61 -6.02 -17.13 10.97
CA GLU A 61 -5.56 -17.12 9.58
C GLU A 61 -4.39 -16.14 9.39
N GLN A 62 -4.46 -14.95 9.98
CA GLN A 62 -3.36 -13.98 9.95
C GLN A 62 -2.16 -14.43 10.77
N LYS A 63 -2.36 -15.18 11.86
CA LYS A 63 -1.27 -15.76 12.65
C LYS A 63 -0.54 -16.86 11.90
N GLU A 64 -1.27 -17.70 11.16
CA GLU A 64 -0.69 -18.79 10.36
C GLU A 64 0.01 -18.26 9.09
N ASN A 65 -0.57 -17.23 8.45
CA ASN A 65 0.04 -16.60 7.28
C ASN A 65 0.08 -15.06 7.37
N PRO A 66 1.00 -14.50 8.18
CA PRO A 66 1.13 -13.04 8.36
C PRO A 66 1.50 -12.31 7.06
N ARG A 67 2.05 -13.03 6.08
CA ARG A 67 2.45 -12.47 4.78
C ARG A 67 1.25 -12.20 3.85
N ASN A 68 0.10 -12.79 4.13
CA ASN A 68 -1.14 -12.58 3.38
C ASN A 68 -1.89 -11.30 3.82
N HIS A 69 -1.27 -10.48 4.66
CA HIS A 69 -1.86 -9.21 5.07
C HIS A 69 -1.74 -8.17 3.94
N SER A 70 -2.82 -7.45 3.63
CA SER A 70 -2.87 -6.47 2.53
C SER A 70 -1.80 -5.36 2.63
N LEU A 71 -1.36 -5.01 3.85
CA LEU A 71 -0.24 -4.09 4.05
C LEU A 71 1.10 -4.67 3.58
N ILE A 72 1.32 -5.98 3.74
CA ILE A 72 2.53 -6.64 3.24
C ILE A 72 2.53 -6.65 1.72
N GLU A 73 1.38 -6.92 1.08
CA GLU A 73 1.25 -6.82 -0.38
C GLU A 73 1.58 -5.41 -0.89
N LYS A 74 1.09 -4.37 -0.19
CA LYS A 74 1.43 -2.98 -0.52
C LYS A 74 2.91 -2.67 -0.37
N ILE A 75 3.55 -3.18 0.69
CA ILE A 75 5.00 -3.02 0.89
C ILE A 75 5.76 -3.69 -0.26
N ASN A 76 5.40 -4.91 -0.65
CA ASN A 76 6.03 -5.62 -1.75
C ASN A 76 5.86 -4.85 -3.08
N GLN A 77 4.68 -4.29 -3.32
CA GLN A 77 4.43 -3.46 -4.50
C GLN A 77 5.31 -2.20 -4.52
N TRP A 78 5.44 -1.52 -3.39
CA TRP A 78 6.32 -0.35 -3.28
C TRP A 78 7.78 -0.69 -3.48
N GLU A 79 8.22 -1.85 -3.01
CA GLU A 79 9.59 -2.34 -3.22
C GLU A 79 9.88 -2.53 -4.71
N ILE A 80 8.99 -3.22 -5.44
CA ILE A 80 9.11 -3.44 -6.88
C ILE A 80 9.15 -2.10 -7.62
N GLU A 81 8.17 -1.22 -7.39
CA GLU A 81 8.09 0.07 -8.09
C GLU A 81 9.30 0.96 -7.79
N SER A 82 9.81 0.94 -6.56
CA SER A 82 10.98 1.72 -6.18
C SER A 82 12.25 1.20 -6.85
N PHE A 83 12.41 -0.13 -6.89
CA PHE A 83 13.52 -0.77 -7.58
C PHE A 83 13.53 -0.42 -9.06
N GLU A 84 12.39 -0.53 -9.75
CA GLU A 84 12.26 -0.18 -11.17
C GLU A 84 12.63 1.28 -11.43
N LYS A 85 12.12 2.21 -10.62
CA LYS A 85 12.44 3.65 -10.76
C LYS A 85 13.93 3.94 -10.58
N ILE A 86 14.58 3.28 -9.62
CA ILE A 86 16.02 3.42 -9.38
C ILE A 86 16.79 2.87 -10.57
N GLN A 87 16.42 1.68 -11.06
CA GLN A 87 17.08 1.02 -12.18
C GLN A 87 16.97 1.86 -13.46
N GLN A 88 15.78 2.36 -13.78
CA GLN A 88 15.54 3.23 -14.94
C GLN A 88 16.39 4.50 -14.86
N LYS A 89 16.39 5.20 -13.71
CA LYS A 89 17.23 6.39 -13.54
C LYS A 89 18.72 6.08 -13.68
N ALA A 90 19.18 4.99 -13.09
CA ALA A 90 20.58 4.57 -13.20
C ALA A 90 20.97 4.27 -14.65
N GLN A 91 20.08 3.61 -15.41
CA GLN A 91 20.31 3.31 -16.82
C GLN A 91 20.38 4.59 -17.67
N ASN A 92 19.44 5.52 -17.47
CA ASN A 92 19.45 6.81 -18.17
C ASN A 92 20.76 7.57 -17.91
N TRP A 93 21.23 7.60 -16.67
CA TRP A 93 22.51 8.26 -16.34
C TRP A 93 23.71 7.57 -16.98
N ARG A 94 23.72 6.23 -17.06
CA ARG A 94 24.77 5.49 -17.76
C ARG A 94 24.80 5.86 -19.24
N GLU A 95 23.64 5.94 -19.89
CA GLU A 95 23.52 6.31 -21.30
C GLU A 95 24.03 7.73 -21.56
N ILE A 96 23.64 8.71 -20.72
CA ILE A 96 24.14 10.08 -20.80
C ILE A 96 25.67 10.12 -20.70
N VAL A 97 26.25 9.43 -19.72
CA VAL A 97 27.71 9.41 -19.53
C VAL A 97 28.41 8.79 -20.73
N LEU A 98 27.87 7.69 -21.27
CA LEU A 98 28.43 7.03 -22.45
C LEU A 98 28.38 7.95 -23.67
N GLU A 99 27.26 8.62 -23.91
CA GLU A 99 27.10 9.56 -25.03
C GLU A 99 28.06 10.76 -24.91
N CYS A 100 28.15 11.37 -23.72
CA CYS A 100 29.09 12.45 -23.46
C CYS A 100 30.53 12.00 -23.68
N SER A 101 30.90 10.81 -23.18
CA SER A 101 32.25 10.27 -23.33
C SER A 101 32.61 10.00 -24.78
N ALA A 102 31.68 9.43 -25.56
CA ALA A 102 31.88 9.14 -26.97
C ALA A 102 32.06 10.43 -27.79
N THR A 103 31.26 11.45 -27.50
CA THR A 103 31.36 12.77 -28.13
C THR A 103 32.72 13.40 -27.84
N LEU A 104 33.13 13.43 -26.57
CA LEU A 104 34.43 13.97 -26.16
C LEU A 104 35.60 13.25 -26.84
N ILE A 105 35.56 11.91 -26.90
CA ILE A 105 36.59 11.10 -27.55
C ILE A 105 36.68 11.43 -29.05
N ASN A 106 35.54 11.56 -29.73
CA ASN A 106 35.48 11.92 -31.14
C ASN A 106 36.06 13.32 -31.39
N ASP A 107 35.73 14.30 -30.55
CA ASP A 107 36.26 15.67 -30.65
C ASP A 107 37.78 15.69 -30.47
N ILE A 108 38.29 14.99 -29.45
CA ILE A 108 39.73 14.84 -29.21
C ILE A 108 40.40 14.20 -30.43
N SER A 109 39.82 13.11 -30.96
CA SER A 109 40.34 12.42 -32.15
C SER A 109 40.41 13.34 -33.37
N MET A 110 39.39 14.17 -33.59
CA MET A 110 39.36 15.14 -34.68
C MET A 110 40.47 16.19 -34.51
N ILE A 111 40.64 16.74 -33.30
CA ILE A 111 41.70 17.72 -33.00
C ILE A 111 43.08 17.13 -33.24
N LEU A 112 43.33 15.91 -32.77
CA LEU A 112 44.60 15.21 -32.96
C LEU A 112 44.90 15.00 -34.45
N SER A 113 43.92 14.56 -35.22
CA SER A 113 44.05 14.35 -36.67
C SER A 113 44.42 15.63 -37.41
N LYS A 114 43.75 16.76 -37.08
CA LYS A 114 44.07 18.08 -37.63
C LYS A 114 45.51 18.50 -37.31
N ARG A 115 45.94 18.35 -36.05
CA ARG A 115 47.31 18.69 -35.62
C ARG A 115 48.38 17.87 -36.33
N ILE A 116 48.14 16.57 -36.53
CA ILE A 116 49.05 15.68 -37.27
C ILE A 116 49.21 16.16 -38.72
N ASN A 117 48.11 16.51 -39.39
CA ASN A 117 48.14 17.02 -40.77
C ASN A 117 48.91 18.33 -40.89
N VAL A 118 48.71 19.28 -39.97
CA VAL A 118 49.47 20.55 -39.96
C VAL A 118 50.97 20.29 -39.78
N LYS A 119 51.37 19.41 -38.85
CA LYS A 119 52.78 19.04 -38.68
C LYS A 119 53.39 18.42 -39.94
N LYS A 120 52.64 17.56 -40.64
CA LYS A 120 53.08 16.96 -41.92
C LYS A 120 53.25 18.02 -43.03
N LEU A 121 52.37 19.01 -43.11
CA LEU A 121 52.50 20.11 -44.06
C LEU A 121 53.70 20.99 -43.74
N SER A 122 53.89 21.34 -42.47
CA SER A 122 55.04 22.14 -42.01
C SER A 122 56.38 21.49 -42.35
N SER A 123 56.51 20.17 -42.15
CA SER A 123 57.75 19.45 -42.46
C SER A 123 58.00 19.34 -43.97
N LYS A 124 56.95 19.21 -44.80
CA LYS A 124 57.06 19.29 -46.26
C LYS A 124 57.56 20.66 -46.71
N ILE A 125 56.98 21.74 -46.17
CA ILE A 125 57.39 23.12 -46.51
C ILE A 125 58.87 23.34 -46.12
N GLN A 126 59.28 22.94 -44.92
CA GLN A 126 60.68 23.05 -44.49
C GLN A 126 61.64 22.34 -45.46
N LYS A 127 61.31 21.12 -45.90
CA LYS A 127 62.11 20.39 -46.89
C LYS A 127 62.23 21.16 -48.21
N ILE A 128 61.14 21.70 -48.74
CA ILE A 128 61.12 22.50 -49.99
C ILE A 128 61.96 23.78 -49.84
N CYS A 129 61.83 24.49 -48.71
CA CYS A 129 62.62 25.70 -48.46
C CYS A 129 64.13 25.40 -48.36
N LEU A 130 64.51 24.25 -47.82
CA LEU A 130 65.90 23.82 -47.75
C LEU A 130 66.46 23.47 -49.14
N THR A 131 65.69 22.76 -49.97
CA THR A 131 66.13 22.40 -51.34
C THR A 131 66.28 23.60 -52.26
N ASN A 132 65.45 24.65 -52.08
CA ASN A 132 65.53 25.87 -52.89
C ASN A 132 66.64 26.84 -52.46
N LYS A 133 67.27 26.65 -51.29
CA LYS A 133 68.42 27.45 -50.84
C LYS A 133 69.77 26.89 -51.31
N THR A 134 69.79 25.67 -51.83
CA THR A 134 71.00 24.96 -52.29
C THR A 134 71.18 24.98 -53.81
N ASN A 135 70.29 25.66 -54.56
CA ASN A 135 70.40 25.97 -55.99
C ASN A 135 70.63 27.48 -56.15
#